data_AF-A0A4Q6VIU7-F1
#
_entry.id   AF-A0A4Q6VIU7-F1
#
_cell.length_a   1.000
_cell.length_b   1.000
_cell.length_c   1.000
_cell.angle_alpha   90.00
_cell.angle_beta   90.00
_cell.angle_gamma   90.00
#
_symmetry.space_group_name_H-M   'P 1'
#
loop_
_entity.id
_entity.type
_entity.pdbx_description
1 polymer ?
#
loop_
_entity_poly.entity_id
_entity_poly.type
_entity_poly.pdbx_seq_one_letter_code
_entity_poly.pdbx_strand_id
1 'polypeptide(L)' 'MARAHGLSPATVSAHLTALRESGLVTRRRVGRAVAYARTPLGLALLHGGEAPGTGAPPPR' A
#
# COMPACT_ATOMS: atom_id res chain seq x y z
N MET A 1 -15.96 -1.93 -5.14
CA MET A 1 -14.76 -1.19 -4.68
C MET A 1 -14.29 -0.09 -5.63
N ALA A 2 -14.50 -0.16 -6.96
CA ALA A 2 -14.22 0.97 -7.85
C ALA A 2 -15.22 2.15 -7.73
N ARG A 3 -16.42 1.94 -7.17
CA ARG A 3 -17.44 2.99 -6.98
C ARG A 3 -17.28 3.82 -5.70
N ALA A 4 -16.41 3.44 -4.78
CA ALA A 4 -16.32 4.11 -3.47
C ALA A 4 -15.51 5.43 -3.50
N HIS A 5 -14.71 5.69 -4.55
CA HIS A 5 -13.78 6.83 -4.57
C HIS A 5 -13.77 7.69 -5.85
N GLY A 6 -14.66 7.46 -6.82
CA GLY A 6 -14.68 8.28 -8.06
C GLY A 6 -13.39 8.17 -8.90
N LEU A 7 -12.49 7.25 -8.59
CA LEU A 7 -11.25 7.03 -9.32
C LEU A 7 -11.46 5.95 -10.38
N SER A 8 -11.10 6.27 -11.63
CA SER A 8 -11.18 5.34 -12.73
C SER A 8 -10.31 4.09 -12.44
N PRO A 9 -10.78 2.87 -12.78
CA PRO A 9 -9.98 1.65 -12.66
C PRO A 9 -8.60 1.76 -13.32
N ALA A 10 -8.49 2.55 -14.39
CA ALA A 10 -7.22 2.84 -15.06
C ALA A 10 -6.22 3.56 -14.15
N THR A 11 -6.66 4.57 -13.40
CA THR A 11 -5.82 5.32 -12.45
C THR A 11 -5.33 4.42 -11.31
N VAL A 12 -6.20 3.55 -10.81
CA VAL A 12 -5.83 2.57 -9.78
C VAL A 12 -4.81 1.56 -10.32
N SER A 13 -5.01 1.04 -11.53
CA SER A 13 -4.04 0.16 -12.18
C SER A 13 -2.69 0.85 -12.43
N ALA A 14 -2.68 2.12 -12.85
CA ALA A 14 -1.45 2.88 -13.03
C ALA A 14 -0.67 3.04 -11.71
N HIS A 15 -1.37 3.38 -10.62
CA HIS A 15 -0.74 3.54 -9.31
C HIS A 15 -0.23 2.20 -8.74
N LEU A 16 -0.99 1.12 -8.90
CA LEU A 16 -0.56 -0.23 -8.50
C LEU A 16 0.61 -0.75 -9.33
N THR A 17 0.72 -0.35 -10.61
CA THR A 17 1.89 -0.64 -11.44
C THR A 17 3.11 0.11 -10.90
N ALA A 18 3.01 1.41 -10.60
CA ALA A 18 4.13 2.16 -10.01
C ALA A 18 4.63 1.56 -8.68
N LEU A 19 3.70 1.11 -7.82
CA LEU A 19 4.04 0.42 -6.57
C LEU A 19 4.65 -0.98 -6.81
N ARG A 20 4.29 -1.65 -7.91
CA ARG A 20 4.86 -2.94 -8.30
C ARG A 20 6.28 -2.77 -8.83
N GLU A 21 6.51 -1.79 -9.71
CA GLU A 21 7.82 -1.52 -10.30
C GLU A 21 8.84 -1.14 -9.20
N SER A 22 8.39 -0.51 -8.13
CA SER A 22 9.20 -0.19 -6.94
C SER A 22 9.37 -1.37 -5.96
N GLY A 23 8.79 -2.54 -6.24
CA GLY A 23 8.89 -3.72 -5.38
C GLY A 23 8.11 -3.61 -4.06
N LEU A 24 7.25 -2.60 -3.91
CA LEU A 24 6.49 -2.35 -2.67
C LEU A 24 5.24 -3.22 -2.58
N VAL A 25 4.70 -3.63 -3.74
CA VAL A 25 3.58 -4.57 -3.84
C VAL A 25 3.88 -5.68 -4.83
N THR A 26 3.42 -6.88 -4.51
CA THR A 26 3.41 -8.02 -5.43
C THR A 26 2.01 -8.28 -5.94
N ARG A 27 1.94 -8.71 -7.20
CA ARG A 27 0.69 -9.08 -7.87
C ARG A 27 0.56 -10.59 -7.83
N ARG A 28 -0.52 -11.10 -7.23
CA ARG A 28 -0.86 -12.52 -7.28
C ARG A 28 -2.22 -12.72 -7.93
N ARG A 29 -2.29 -13.64 -8.90
CA ARG A 29 -3.56 -14.02 -9.52
C ARG A 29 -4.23 -15.08 -8.65
N VAL A 30 -5.44 -14.80 -8.17
CA VAL A 30 -6.24 -15.71 -7.36
C VAL A 30 -7.52 -15.98 -8.14
N GLY A 31 -7.55 -17.11 -8.84
CA GLY A 31 -8.65 -17.47 -9.73
C GLY A 31 -8.86 -16.45 -10.86
N ARG A 32 -10.04 -15.81 -10.91
CA ARG A 32 -10.39 -14.78 -11.89
C ARG A 32 -10.04 -13.36 -11.43
N ALA A 33 -9.56 -13.19 -10.20
CA ALA A 33 -9.21 -11.90 -9.62
C ALA A 33 -7.69 -11.72 -9.51
N VAL A 34 -7.26 -10.45 -9.54
CA VAL A 34 -5.88 -10.06 -9.23
C VAL A 34 -5.87 -9.52 -7.80
N ALA A 35 -5.13 -10.18 -6.93
CA ALA A 35 -4.84 -9.70 -5.59
C ALA A 35 -3.49 -8.97 -5.58
N TYR A 36 -3.43 -7.84 -4.89
CA TYR A 36 -2.19 -7.14 -4.61
C TYR A 36 -1.86 -7.33 -3.14
N ALA A 37 -0.66 -7.84 -2.86
CA ALA A 37 -0.15 -8.00 -1.51
C ALA A 37 1.03 -7.05 -1.32
N ARG A 38 1.11 -6.41 -0.15
CA ARG A 38 2.25 -5.57 0.23
C ARG A 38 3.46 -6.45 0.52
N THR A 39 4.63 -6.09 0.01
CA THR A 39 5.88 -6.81 0.30
C THR A 39 6.39 -6.44 1.70
N PRO A 40 7.28 -7.25 2.31
CA PRO A 40 7.91 -6.88 3.57
C PRO A 40 8.61 -5.51 3.53
N LEU A 41 9.22 -5.16 2.39
CA LEU A 41 9.82 -3.84 2.17
C LEU A 41 8.75 -2.75 2.11
N GLY A 42 7.65 -2.95 1.37
CA GLY A 42 6.52 -2.02 1.35
C GLY A 42 5.90 -1.81 2.73
N LEU A 43 5.81 -2.88 3.54
CA LEU A 43 5.40 -2.77 4.94
C LEU A 43 6.43 -1.99 5.76
N ALA A 44 7.73 -2.24 5.60
CA ALA A 44 8.78 -1.51 6.30
C ALA A 44 8.81 -0.02 5.95
N LEU A 45 8.46 0.39 4.73
CA LEU A 45 8.34 1.81 4.37
C LEU A 45 7.07 2.46 4.92
N LEU A 46 5.95 1.73 4.91
CA LEU A 46 4.71 2.20 5.53
C LEU A 46 4.89 2.42 7.05
N HIS A 47 5.63 1.54 7.72
CA HIS A 47 5.92 1.65 9.16
C HIS A 47 7.22 2.40 9.48
N GLY A 48 8.05 2.68 8.49
CA GLY A 48 9.35 3.36 8.65
C GLY A 48 9.28 4.85 8.30
N GLY A 49 8.20 5.30 7.65
CA GLY A 49 7.81 6.71 7.55
C GLY A 49 6.98 7.19 8.74
N GLU A 50 6.42 6.27 9.52
CA GLU A 50 5.88 6.56 10.85
C GLU A 50 6.99 6.23 11.85
N ALA A 51 7.72 7.24 12.32
CA ALA A 51 8.51 7.05 13.52
C ALA A 51 7.58 6.41 14.57
N PRO A 52 7.86 5.19 15.09
CA PRO A 52 7.02 4.58 16.11
C PRO A 52 7.04 5.52 17.31
N GLY A 53 5.97 6.29 17.48
CA GLY A 53 5.72 7.20 18.58
C GLY A 53 6.93 7.98 19.11
N THR A 54 7.23 9.14 18.52
CA THR A 54 7.56 10.32 19.37
C THR A 54 6.25 10.90 19.93
N GLY A 55 5.44 10.03 20.52
CA GLY A 55 4.48 10.34 21.56
C GLY A 55 5.05 9.82 22.88
N ALA A 56 6.30 10.15 23.19
CA ALA A 56 6.90 9.94 24.51
C ALA A 56 6.91 11.28 25.28
N PRO A 57 6.82 11.24 26.63
CA PRO A 57 5.82 11.94 27.46
C PRO A 57 6.35 13.22 28.17
N PRO A 58 5.52 14.17 28.66
CA PRO A 58 5.28 14.40 30.12
C PRO A 58 3.99 15.23 30.45
N PRO A 59 3.72 15.79 31.67
CA PRO A 59 3.99 15.39 33.07
C PRO A 59 2.72 15.33 33.97
N ARG A 60 2.69 14.42 34.97
CA ARG A 60 2.39 14.63 36.42
C ARG A 60 2.01 13.32 37.11
#